data_AF-A0A094INA4-F1
#
_entry.id   AF-A0A094INA4-F1
#
_cell.length_a   1.000
_cell.length_b   1.000
_cell.length_c   1.000
_cell.angle_alpha   90.00
_cell.angle_beta   90.00
_cell.angle_gamma   90.00
#
_symmetry.space_group_name_H-M   'P 1'
#
loop_
_entity.id
_entity.type
_entity.pdbx_description
1 polymer ?
#
loop_
_entity_poly.entity_id
_entity_poly.type
_entity_poly.pdbx_seq_one_letter_code
_entity_poly.pdbx_strand_id
1 'polypeptide(L)'
;MRLQTYLIEIKGDIKPTNEMVSFFKERTKKHIDRVYKNCRMLADQYPELIYRGKFHDISKYGEYEYVPYIWMTWKYKMVNDGKVFEYPSKTLETSVEMAVDHHYKSNRHHPEFHKNSNDMTEVDIAEMVCDWYAMSMEFNDDVKKWADKSIKRYGFNDDNAKLIYQFIEDLVQ
;
A
#
# COMPACT_ATOMS: atom_id res chain seq x y z
N MET A 1 -15.16 17.03 -30.42
CA MET A 1 -16.46 16.75 -29.77
C MET A 1 -17.17 15.75 -30.66
N ARG A 2 -17.41 14.47 -30.37
CA ARG A 2 -17.49 13.69 -29.12
C ARG A 2 -16.78 12.34 -29.34
N LEU A 3 -16.04 11.88 -28.34
CA LEU A 3 -15.59 10.49 -28.23
C LEU A 3 -16.84 9.63 -27.99
N GLN A 4 -17.35 9.02 -29.05
CA GLN A 4 -18.46 8.09 -28.99
C GLN A 4 -17.92 6.71 -29.31
N THR A 5 -17.24 6.11 -28.34
CA THR A 5 -16.92 4.68 -28.31
C THR A 5 -16.68 4.33 -26.85
N TYR A 6 -17.18 3.17 -26.40
CA TYR A 6 -17.13 2.64 -25.01
C TYR A 6 -18.31 2.90 -24.07
N LEU A 7 -19.55 2.94 -24.56
CA LEU A 7 -20.70 2.65 -23.70
C LEU A 7 -21.61 1.65 -24.40
N ILE A 8 -21.25 0.37 -24.30
CA ILE A 8 -22.25 -0.70 -24.36
C ILE A 8 -22.75 -0.82 -22.92
N GLU A 9 -23.89 -0.19 -22.63
CA GLU A 9 -24.70 -0.49 -21.45
C GLU A 9 -25.17 -1.94 -21.54
N ILE A 10 -24.37 -2.85 -20.99
CA ILE A 10 -24.86 -4.13 -20.50
C ILE A 10 -25.19 -3.89 -19.03
N LYS A 11 -26.29 -4.45 -18.52
CA LYS A 11 -26.57 -4.58 -17.08
C LYS A 11 -25.49 -5.43 -16.38
N GLY A 12 -24.25 -4.95 -16.32
CA GLY A 12 -23.07 -5.73 -15.95
C GLY A 12 -21.99 -4.86 -15.35
N ASP A 13 -21.33 -5.40 -14.33
CA ASP A 13 -20.25 -4.74 -13.61
C ASP A 13 -19.20 -4.18 -14.56
N ILE A 14 -18.91 -2.88 -14.44
CA ILE A 14 -17.86 -2.22 -15.20
C ILE A 14 -16.52 -2.83 -14.78
N LYS A 15 -15.89 -3.58 -15.68
CA LYS A 15 -14.62 -4.27 -15.42
C LYS A 15 -13.43 -3.36 -15.76
N PRO A 16 -12.31 -3.47 -15.02
CA PRO A 16 -11.07 -2.81 -15.40
C PRO A 16 -10.59 -3.23 -16.80
N THR A 17 -9.96 -2.31 -17.53
CA THR A 17 -9.33 -2.64 -18.81
C THR A 17 -8.05 -3.47 -18.61
N ASN A 18 -7.59 -4.16 -19.65
CA ASN A 18 -6.31 -4.90 -19.60
C ASN A 18 -5.12 -3.99 -19.27
N GLU A 19 -5.15 -2.73 -19.71
CA GLU A 19 -4.13 -1.74 -19.38
C GLU A 19 -4.12 -1.43 -17.88
N MET A 20 -5.30 -1.19 -17.28
CA MET A 20 -5.42 -0.96 -15.85
C MET A 20 -4.90 -2.14 -15.03
N VAL A 21 -5.27 -3.36 -15.44
CA VAL A 21 -4.80 -4.60 -14.80
C VAL A 21 -3.28 -4.72 -14.90
N SER A 22 -2.71 -4.45 -16.07
CA SER A 22 -1.26 -4.54 -16.30
C SER A 22 -0.51 -3.51 -15.46
N PHE A 23 -1.02 -2.27 -15.42
CA PHE A 23 -0.45 -1.20 -14.61
C PHE A 23 -0.47 -1.53 -13.12
N PHE A 24 -1.60 -2.04 -12.61
CA PHE A 24 -1.70 -2.51 -11.23
C PHE A 24 -0.67 -3.59 -10.92
N LYS A 25 -0.57 -4.64 -11.74
CA LYS A 25 0.37 -5.75 -11.52
C LYS A 25 1.82 -5.25 -11.53
N GLU A 26 2.18 -4.38 -12.47
CA GLU A 26 3.53 -3.85 -12.58
C GLU A 26 3.90 -2.98 -11.38
N ARG A 27 3.04 -2.03 -10.99
CA ARG A 27 3.28 -1.16 -9.84
C ARG A 27 3.35 -1.94 -8.53
N THR A 28 2.38 -2.83 -8.29
CA THR A 28 2.33 -3.64 -7.07
C THR A 28 3.54 -4.57 -6.97
N LYS A 29 3.98 -5.17 -8.08
CA LYS A 29 5.23 -5.95 -8.10
C LYS A 29 6.45 -5.10 -7.76
N LYS A 30 6.59 -3.92 -8.39
CA LYS A 30 7.71 -3.00 -8.10
C LYS A 30 7.71 -2.56 -6.63
N HIS A 31 6.54 -2.31 -6.05
CA HIS A 31 6.39 -2.01 -4.63
C HIS A 31 6.88 -3.16 -3.75
N ILE A 32 6.34 -4.37 -3.94
CA ILE A 32 6.75 -5.57 -3.19
C ILE A 32 8.25 -5.83 -3.34
N ASP A 33 8.82 -5.66 -4.54
CA ASP A 33 10.25 -5.82 -4.77
C ASP A 33 11.09 -4.80 -3.98
N ARG A 34 10.62 -3.57 -3.78
CA ARG A 34 11.27 -2.55 -2.92
C ARG A 34 11.15 -2.93 -1.45
N VAL A 35 9.94 -3.27 -0.99
CA VAL A 35 9.72 -3.70 0.40
C VAL A 35 10.58 -4.90 0.75
N TYR A 36 10.62 -5.92 -0.12
CA TYR A 36 11.46 -7.08 0.07
C TYR A 36 12.95 -6.72 0.14
N LYS A 37 13.44 -5.79 -0.70
CA LYS A 37 14.83 -5.31 -0.60
C LYS A 37 15.10 -4.65 0.74
N ASN A 38 14.22 -3.78 1.22
CA ASN A 38 14.33 -3.12 2.51
C ASN A 38 14.30 -4.15 3.66
N CYS A 39 13.36 -5.09 3.63
CA CYS A 39 13.26 -6.18 4.59
C CYS A 39 14.55 -7.01 4.69
N ARG A 40 15.24 -7.24 3.55
CA ARG A 40 16.53 -7.95 3.56
C ARG A 40 17.64 -7.21 4.27
N MET A 41 17.60 -5.87 4.32
CA MET A 41 18.62 -5.08 5.03
C MET A 41 18.51 -5.25 6.55
N LEU A 42 17.29 -5.53 7.05
CA LEU A 42 17.03 -5.75 8.48
C LEU A 42 16.99 -7.25 8.85
N ALA A 43 17.19 -8.14 7.89
CA ALA A 43 16.95 -9.57 8.06
C ALA A 43 17.99 -10.29 8.94
N ASP A 44 19.19 -9.73 9.11
CA ASP A 44 20.19 -10.29 10.02
C ASP A 44 19.72 -10.23 11.47
N GLN A 45 19.02 -9.16 11.85
CA GLN A 45 18.41 -9.00 13.17
C GLN A 45 17.02 -9.64 13.22
N TYR A 46 16.26 -9.61 12.11
CA TYR A 46 14.89 -10.11 12.04
C TYR A 46 14.69 -11.08 10.85
N PRO A 47 15.13 -12.34 10.95
CA PRO A 47 15.14 -13.27 9.82
C PRO A 47 13.77 -13.54 9.18
N GLU A 48 12.68 -13.41 9.94
CA GLU A 48 11.32 -13.58 9.42
C GLU A 48 10.93 -12.53 8.36
N LEU A 49 11.61 -11.37 8.32
CA LEU A 49 11.38 -10.33 7.32
C LEU A 49 11.64 -10.80 5.88
N ILE A 50 12.48 -11.82 5.68
CA ILE A 50 12.67 -12.44 4.36
C ILE A 50 11.35 -13.01 3.84
N TYR A 51 10.64 -13.74 4.68
CA TYR A 51 9.37 -14.34 4.30
C TYR A 51 8.29 -13.26 4.18
N ARG A 52 8.20 -12.36 5.16
CA ARG A 52 7.19 -11.29 5.18
C ARG A 52 7.30 -10.36 3.98
N GLY A 53 8.50 -9.86 3.67
CA GLY A 53 8.73 -9.02 2.50
C GLY A 53 8.42 -9.71 1.17
N LYS A 54 8.67 -11.03 1.05
CA LYS A 54 8.35 -11.79 -0.17
C LYS A 54 6.85 -11.91 -0.42
N PHE A 55 6.06 -12.00 0.65
CA PHE A 55 4.60 -12.14 0.59
C PHE A 55 3.86 -10.85 0.97
N HIS A 56 4.58 -9.73 1.06
CA HIS A 56 4.03 -8.42 1.38
C HIS A 56 2.90 -8.09 0.40
N ASP A 57 1.80 -7.56 0.91
CA ASP A 57 0.62 -7.16 0.15
C ASP A 57 -0.04 -8.24 -0.72
N ILE A 58 0.21 -9.54 -0.46
CA ILE A 58 -0.38 -10.62 -1.26
C ILE A 58 -1.92 -10.60 -1.23
N SER A 59 -2.52 -10.06 -0.17
CA SER A 59 -3.97 -9.88 -0.05
C SER A 59 -4.56 -9.08 -1.21
N LYS A 60 -3.78 -8.17 -1.83
CA LYS A 60 -4.21 -7.36 -3.00
C LYS A 60 -4.53 -8.18 -4.23
N TYR A 61 -4.14 -9.46 -4.26
CA TYR A 61 -4.47 -10.41 -5.33
C TYR A 61 -5.65 -11.33 -4.97
N GLY A 62 -6.23 -11.16 -3.78
CA GLY A 62 -7.41 -11.88 -3.33
C GLY A 62 -8.72 -11.29 -3.87
N GLU A 63 -9.80 -12.05 -3.69
CA GLU A 63 -11.15 -11.73 -4.22
C GLU A 63 -11.66 -10.35 -3.78
N TYR A 64 -11.43 -9.96 -2.53
CA TYR A 64 -11.94 -8.71 -1.96
C TYR A 64 -11.16 -7.47 -2.38
N GLU A 65 -9.87 -7.60 -2.69
CA GLU A 65 -8.99 -6.45 -2.90
C GLU A 65 -8.64 -6.24 -4.38
N TYR A 66 -8.57 -7.30 -5.19
CA TYR A 66 -7.95 -7.25 -6.50
C TYR A 66 -8.61 -6.24 -7.45
N VAL A 67 -9.92 -6.35 -7.68
CA VAL A 67 -10.62 -5.43 -8.59
C VAL A 67 -10.62 -3.99 -8.05
N PRO A 68 -10.95 -3.73 -6.78
CA PRO A 68 -10.91 -2.36 -6.25
C PRO A 68 -9.51 -1.72 -6.27
N TYR A 69 -8.45 -2.47 -5.94
CA TYR A 69 -7.09 -1.93 -6.01
C TYR A 69 -6.63 -1.63 -7.43
N ILE A 70 -7.11 -2.35 -8.46
CA ILE A 70 -6.86 -1.99 -9.86
C ILE A 70 -7.45 -0.61 -10.16
N TRP A 71 -8.70 -0.36 -9.78
CA TRP A 71 -9.36 0.94 -9.98
C TRP A 71 -8.68 2.06 -9.20
N MET A 72 -8.34 1.84 -7.93
CA MET A 72 -7.66 2.83 -7.10
C MET A 72 -6.28 3.18 -7.64
N THR A 73 -5.50 2.16 -8.02
CA THR A 73 -4.16 2.35 -8.58
C THR A 73 -4.22 3.12 -9.89
N TRP A 74 -5.22 2.84 -10.73
CA TRP A 74 -5.45 3.61 -11.96
C TRP A 74 -5.86 5.06 -11.68
N LYS A 75 -6.73 5.30 -10.69
CA LYS A 75 -7.08 6.66 -10.26
C LYS A 75 -5.82 7.44 -9.86
N TYR A 76 -4.92 6.85 -9.07
CA TYR A 76 -3.66 7.52 -8.69
C TYR A 76 -2.79 7.85 -9.90
N LYS A 77 -2.66 6.92 -10.86
CA LYS A 77 -1.95 7.18 -12.12
C LYS A 77 -2.53 8.40 -12.85
N MET A 78 -3.85 8.43 -13.02
CA MET A 78 -4.53 9.50 -13.74
C MET A 78 -4.34 10.86 -13.05
N VAL A 79 -4.47 10.90 -11.72
CA VAL A 79 -4.24 12.12 -10.94
C VAL A 79 -2.78 12.58 -11.05
N ASN A 80 -1.82 11.67 -10.97
CA ASN A 80 -0.40 12.00 -11.14
C ASN A 80 -0.08 12.52 -12.56
N ASP A 81 -0.83 12.06 -13.57
CA ASP A 81 -0.76 12.56 -14.94
C ASP A 81 -1.53 13.90 -15.13
N GLY A 82 -2.02 14.52 -14.05
CA GLY A 82 -2.78 15.77 -14.09
C GLY A 82 -4.21 15.64 -14.63
N LYS A 83 -4.77 14.42 -14.63
CA LYS A 83 -6.11 14.14 -15.16
C LYS A 83 -7.11 13.96 -14.02
N VAL A 84 -8.33 14.42 -14.25
CA VAL A 84 -9.47 14.11 -13.38
C VAL A 84 -9.91 12.67 -13.63
N PHE A 85 -10.16 11.92 -12.55
CA PHE A 85 -10.69 10.57 -12.62
C PHE A 85 -11.75 10.37 -11.54
N GLU A 86 -12.94 9.96 -11.97
CA GLU A 86 -14.04 9.57 -11.10
C GLU A 86 -14.31 8.08 -11.25
N TYR A 87 -14.69 7.43 -10.16
CA TYR A 87 -15.09 6.03 -10.23
C TYR A 87 -16.38 5.89 -11.04
N PRO A 88 -16.50 4.85 -11.88
CA PRO A 88 -17.69 4.62 -12.68
C PRO A 88 -19.02 4.52 -11.92
N SER A 89 -19.00 4.19 -10.62
CA SER A 89 -20.19 4.14 -9.78
C SER A 89 -19.86 4.36 -8.30
N LYS A 90 -20.86 4.78 -7.52
CA LYS A 90 -20.71 4.91 -6.06
C LYS A 90 -20.48 3.56 -5.38
N THR A 91 -21.11 2.49 -5.88
CA THR A 91 -20.87 1.12 -5.40
C THR A 91 -19.41 0.71 -5.56
N LEU A 92 -18.78 1.03 -6.70
CA LEU A 92 -17.38 0.76 -6.93
C LEU A 92 -16.49 1.59 -5.99
N GLU A 93 -16.78 2.88 -5.82
CA GLU A 93 -16.07 3.72 -4.84
C GLU A 93 -16.12 3.14 -3.42
N THR A 94 -17.31 2.73 -2.96
CA THR A 94 -17.48 2.06 -1.67
C THR A 94 -16.72 0.73 -1.60
N SER A 95 -16.68 -0.05 -2.68
CA SER A 95 -15.88 -1.28 -2.70
C SER A 95 -14.36 -1.02 -2.59
N VAL A 96 -13.88 0.13 -3.09
CA VAL A 96 -12.48 0.56 -2.90
C VAL A 96 -12.22 0.90 -1.44
N GLU A 97 -13.11 1.65 -0.80
CA GLU A 97 -13.00 1.96 0.63
C GLU A 97 -12.99 0.68 1.48
N MET A 98 -13.85 -0.29 1.17
CA MET A 98 -13.91 -1.59 1.86
C MET A 98 -12.64 -2.42 1.61
N ALA A 99 -12.09 -2.42 0.40
CA ALA A 99 -10.86 -3.13 0.10
C ALA A 99 -9.65 -2.56 0.85
N VAL A 100 -9.57 -1.23 0.97
CA VAL A 100 -8.52 -0.56 1.75
C VAL A 100 -8.64 -0.91 3.23
N ASP A 101 -9.85 -0.89 3.78
CA ASP A 101 -10.10 -1.29 5.18
C ASP A 101 -9.76 -2.77 5.41
N HIS A 102 -10.16 -3.66 4.49
CA HIS A 102 -9.81 -5.07 4.54
C HIS A 102 -8.29 -5.28 4.51
N HIS A 103 -7.58 -4.57 3.63
CA HIS A 103 -6.12 -4.64 3.51
C HIS A 103 -5.42 -4.24 4.82
N TYR A 104 -5.82 -3.11 5.40
CA TYR A 104 -5.27 -2.63 6.66
C TYR A 104 -5.56 -3.58 7.83
N LYS A 105 -6.74 -4.19 7.88
CA LYS A 105 -7.13 -5.12 8.96
C LYS A 105 -6.63 -6.55 8.76
N SER A 106 -6.10 -6.89 7.59
CA SER A 106 -5.64 -8.25 7.28
C SER A 106 -4.12 -8.41 7.29
N ASN A 107 -3.36 -7.30 7.27
CA ASN A 107 -1.91 -7.34 7.19
C ASN A 107 -1.28 -6.66 8.41
N ARG A 108 -0.49 -7.43 9.18
CA ARG A 108 0.03 -7.01 10.50
C ARG A 108 1.03 -5.85 10.47
N HIS A 109 1.60 -5.52 9.32
CA HIS A 109 2.45 -4.34 9.19
C HIS A 109 1.66 -3.03 9.20
N HIS A 110 0.32 -3.07 9.07
CA HIS A 110 -0.51 -1.88 9.24
C HIS A 110 -0.93 -1.72 10.71
N PRO A 111 -0.82 -0.51 11.29
CA PRO A 111 -1.27 -0.24 12.66
C PRO A 111 -2.73 -0.63 12.91
N GLU A 112 -3.59 -0.47 11.91
CA GLU A 112 -5.03 -0.80 11.96
C GLU A 112 -5.34 -2.31 12.10
N PHE A 113 -4.38 -3.19 11.82
CA PHE A 113 -4.51 -4.62 12.14
C PHE A 113 -4.62 -4.84 13.67
N HIS A 114 -3.95 -3.98 14.44
CA HIS A 114 -3.79 -4.13 15.87
C HIS A 114 -4.90 -3.38 16.62
N LYS A 115 -5.26 -3.87 17.81
CA LYS A 115 -6.23 -3.19 18.66
C LYS A 115 -5.71 -1.82 19.12
N ASN A 116 -4.41 -1.74 19.40
CA ASN A 116 -3.66 -0.51 19.60
C ASN A 116 -2.40 -0.57 18.74
N SER A 117 -2.02 0.53 18.10
CA SER A 117 -0.77 0.62 17.32
C SER A 117 0.48 0.26 18.13
N ASN A 118 0.41 0.44 19.45
CA ASN A 118 1.50 0.08 20.37
C ASN A 118 1.60 -1.42 20.68
N ASP A 119 0.64 -2.23 20.21
CA ASP A 119 0.68 -3.69 20.33
C ASP A 119 1.50 -4.34 19.19
N MET A 120 1.96 -3.55 18.22
CA MET A 120 2.82 -4.02 17.14
C MET A 120 4.12 -4.63 17.68
N THR A 121 4.50 -5.79 17.17
CA THR A 121 5.81 -6.36 17.48
C THR A 121 6.93 -5.57 16.79
N GLU A 122 8.18 -5.71 17.26
CA GLU A 122 9.33 -5.09 16.59
C GLU A 122 9.38 -5.44 15.09
N VAL A 123 9.03 -6.67 14.73
CA VAL A 123 9.04 -7.10 13.33
C VAL A 123 7.88 -6.54 12.51
N ASP A 124 6.71 -6.34 13.15
CA ASP A 124 5.61 -5.62 12.49
C ASP A 124 6.02 -4.17 12.19
N ILE A 125 6.68 -3.50 13.14
CA ILE A 125 7.20 -2.14 12.97
C ILE A 125 8.30 -2.12 11.90
N ALA A 126 9.21 -3.09 11.88
CA ALA A 126 10.25 -3.19 10.86
C ALA A 126 9.67 -3.34 9.44
N GLU A 127 8.68 -4.22 9.25
CA GLU A 127 8.00 -4.36 7.96
C GLU A 127 7.24 -3.08 7.57
N MET A 128 6.56 -2.44 8.52
CA MET A 128 5.87 -1.16 8.31
C MET A 128 6.83 -0.06 7.83
N VAL A 129 8.00 0.06 8.46
CA VAL A 129 9.01 1.04 8.06
C VAL A 129 9.61 0.68 6.68
N CYS A 130 9.79 -0.61 6.38
CA CYS A 130 10.20 -1.06 5.04
C CYS A 130 9.19 -0.68 3.96
N ASP A 131 7.89 -0.78 4.25
CA ASP A 131 6.78 -0.34 3.39
C ASP A 131 6.81 1.18 3.16
N TRP A 132 6.93 1.96 4.23
CA TRP A 132 7.00 3.42 4.12
C TRP A 132 8.23 3.89 3.34
N TYR A 133 9.38 3.25 3.53
CA TYR A 133 10.58 3.58 2.77
C TYR A 133 10.43 3.19 1.28
N ALA A 134 9.76 2.08 0.97
CA ALA A 134 9.45 1.71 -0.41
C ALA A 134 8.54 2.75 -1.10
N MET A 135 7.56 3.27 -0.36
CA MET A 135 6.67 4.33 -0.83
C MET A 135 7.41 5.66 -1.01
N SER A 136 8.29 6.04 -0.09
CA SER A 136 9.07 7.27 -0.20
C SER A 136 10.03 7.22 -1.41
N MET A 137 10.64 6.05 -1.68
CA MET A 137 11.45 5.83 -2.89
C MET A 137 10.62 5.96 -4.17
N GLU A 138 9.39 5.45 -4.20
CA GLU A 138 8.52 5.57 -5.37
C GLU A 138 8.17 7.03 -5.68
N PHE A 139 7.91 7.82 -4.64
CA PHE A 139 7.50 9.22 -4.78
C PHE A 139 8.66 10.22 -4.73
N ASN A 140 9.91 9.74 -4.63
CA ASN A 140 11.09 10.59 -4.42
C ASN A 140 10.89 11.58 -3.25
N ASP A 141 10.38 11.06 -2.13
CA ASP A 141 10.05 11.80 -0.91
C ASP A 141 10.87 11.27 0.27
N ASP A 142 10.82 12.00 1.38
CA ASP A 142 11.56 11.71 2.61
C ASP A 142 10.75 10.83 3.56
N VAL A 143 11.22 9.60 3.80
CA VAL A 143 10.59 8.62 4.71
C VAL A 143 10.39 9.17 6.12
N LYS A 144 11.22 10.11 6.60
CA LYS A 144 11.03 10.71 7.93
C LYS A 144 9.71 11.47 8.01
N LYS A 145 9.29 12.15 6.93
CA LYS A 145 7.98 12.82 6.87
C LYS A 145 6.81 11.84 6.92
N TRP A 146 7.00 10.62 6.41
CA TRP A 146 5.99 9.56 6.50
C TRP A 146 5.87 9.09 7.94
N ALA A 147 7.01 8.83 8.60
CA ALA A 147 7.06 8.47 10.01
C ALA A 147 6.43 9.54 10.91
N ASP A 148 6.80 10.82 10.76
CA ASP A 148 6.25 11.91 11.59
C ASP A 148 4.72 11.97 11.54
N LYS A 149 4.16 11.84 10.33
CA LYS A 149 2.71 11.83 10.11
C LYS A 149 2.07 10.59 10.71
N SER A 150 2.65 9.42 10.50
CA SER A 150 2.12 8.14 10.97
C SER A 150 2.20 8.02 12.50
N ILE A 151 3.32 8.38 13.11
CA ILE A 151 3.52 8.39 14.57
C ILE A 151 2.40 9.20 15.24
N LYS A 152 2.17 10.42 14.75
CA LYS A 152 1.10 11.29 15.26
C LYS A 152 -0.30 10.72 14.97
N ARG A 153 -0.54 10.22 13.76
CA ARG A 153 -1.85 9.70 13.34
C ARG A 153 -2.28 8.49 14.16
N TYR A 154 -1.35 7.59 14.45
CA TYR A 154 -1.63 6.31 15.10
C TYR A 154 -1.34 6.31 16.60
N GLY A 155 -0.77 7.38 17.16
CA GLY A 155 -0.52 7.49 18.59
C GLY A 155 0.53 6.49 19.09
N PHE A 156 1.58 6.27 18.31
CA PHE A 156 2.73 5.48 18.77
C PHE A 156 3.38 6.16 19.98
N ASN A 157 3.72 5.37 20.99
CA ASN A 157 4.43 5.82 22.19
C ASN A 157 5.90 6.12 21.88
N ASP A 158 6.60 6.71 22.86
CA ASP A 158 7.98 7.14 22.68
C ASP A 158 8.95 6.00 22.34
N ASP A 159 8.71 4.79 22.84
CA ASP A 159 9.60 3.65 22.60
C ASP A 159 9.43 3.09 21.17
N ASN A 160 8.18 2.96 20.71
CA ASN A 160 7.91 2.60 19.32
C ASN A 160 8.34 3.69 18.34
N ALA A 161 8.19 4.97 18.71
CA ALA A 161 8.69 6.08 17.89
C ALA A 161 10.22 6.02 17.74
N LYS A 162 10.97 5.79 18.83
CA LYS A 162 12.42 5.59 18.77
C LYS A 162 12.79 4.42 17.87
N LEU A 163 12.09 3.29 18.01
CA LEU A 163 12.33 2.09 17.19
C LEU A 163 12.06 2.35 15.71
N ILE A 164 10.98 3.06 15.38
CA ILE A 164 10.67 3.47 14.00
C ILE A 164 11.81 4.28 13.39
N TYR A 165 12.32 5.29 14.11
CA TYR A 165 13.43 6.11 13.61
C TYR A 165 14.74 5.32 13.51
N GLN A 166 15.00 4.38 14.43
CA GLN A 166 16.16 3.49 14.33
C GLN A 166 16.12 2.67 13.03
N PHE A 167 14.99 2.02 12.72
CA PHE A 167 14.88 1.27 11.46
C PHE A 167 15.00 2.15 10.22
N ILE A 168 14.53 3.40 10.27
CA ILE A 168 14.75 4.37 9.18
C ILE A 168 16.25 4.64 9.01
N GLU A 169 16.99 4.85 10.10
CA GLU A 169 18.44 5.07 10.06
C GLU A 169 19.18 3.85 9.51
N ASP A 170 18.75 2.64 9.86
CA ASP A 170 19.32 1.38 9.36
C ASP A 170 19.07 1.18 7.86
N LEU A 171 17.96 1.69 7.32
CA LEU A 171 17.61 1.57 5.90
C LEU A 171 18.23 2.64 4.99
N VAL A 172 18.49 3.84 5.52
CA VAL A 172 18.90 5.01 4.72
C VAL A 172 20.43 5.18 4.63
N GLN A 173 21.20 4.21 5.11
CA GLN A 173 22.67 4.22 5.10
C GLN A 173 23.28 4.27 3.69
#